data_AF-A0A0E3NEM5-F1
#
_entry.id   AF-A0A0E3NEM5-F1
#
_cell.length_a   1.000
_cell.length_b   1.000
_cell.length_c   1.000
_cell.angle_alpha   90.00
_cell.angle_beta   90.00
_cell.angle_gamma   90.00
#
_symmetry.space_group_name_H-M   'P 1'
#
loop_
_entity.id
_entity.type
_entity.pdbx_description
1 polymer ?
#
loop_
_entity_poly.entity_id
_entity_poly.type
_entity_poly.pdbx_seq_one_letter_code
_entity_poly.pdbx_strand_id
1 'polypeptide(L)'
;MLDNTIDATEMKSSDELLKTVEGLKNDGYRFSTIICQKANEGHDLLYLFEKDNKLKNLRYFVKPGEKPKSISGIYLCALLIENEYQDLFGLTFEGLAIDYKGHLYLTPNSPKTPLA
;
A
#
# COMPACT_ATOMS: atom_id res chain seq x y z
N MET A 1 -15.74 0.49 24.42
CA MET A 1 -15.21 0.76 23.07
C MET A 1 -13.77 0.31 23.12
N LEU A 2 -13.39 -0.70 22.34
CA LEU A 2 -11.97 -0.99 22.15
C LEU A 2 -11.40 0.23 21.41
N ASP A 3 -10.35 0.83 21.95
CA ASP A 3 -9.54 1.78 21.18
C ASP A 3 -9.07 1.02 19.94
N ASN A 4 -9.66 1.32 18.78
CA ASN A 4 -9.39 0.68 17.49
C ASN A 4 -8.04 1.15 16.91
N THR A 5 -7.02 1.22 17.75
CA THR A 5 -5.67 1.62 17.33
C THR A 5 -4.93 0.35 16.96
N ILE A 6 -4.83 0.08 15.65
CA ILE A 6 -3.90 -0.94 15.16
C ILE A 6 -2.48 -0.42 15.45
N ASP A 7 -1.72 -1.17 16.25
CA ASP A 7 -0.30 -0.88 16.50
C ASP A 7 0.46 -0.97 15.18
N ALA A 8 1.05 0.16 14.78
CA ALA A 8 1.74 0.31 13.51
C ALA A 8 2.96 1.23 13.68
N THR A 9 4.06 0.86 13.04
CA THR A 9 5.24 1.71 12.99
C THR A 9 5.07 2.75 11.88
N GLU A 10 5.12 4.03 12.24
CA GLU A 10 5.00 5.14 11.29
C GLU A 10 6.24 5.28 10.41
N MET A 11 6.05 5.29 9.10
CA MET A 11 7.08 5.52 8.08
C MET A 11 7.03 6.98 7.64
N LYS A 12 8.18 7.65 7.59
CA LYS A 12 8.27 9.10 7.32
C LYS A 12 8.44 9.40 5.83
N SER A 13 8.84 8.42 5.03
CA SER A 13 8.98 8.53 3.58
C SER A 13 8.84 7.17 2.89
N SER A 14 8.54 7.19 1.59
CA SER A 14 8.51 6.00 0.75
C SER A 14 9.87 5.27 0.71
N ASP A 15 10.99 5.99 0.84
CA ASP A 15 12.32 5.39 0.91
C ASP A 15 12.55 4.64 2.20
N GLU A 16 12.12 5.21 3.33
CA GLU A 16 12.17 4.53 4.63
C GLU A 16 11.27 3.29 4.62
N LEU A 17 10.08 3.40 4.03
CA LEU A 17 9.17 2.28 3.84
C LEU A 17 9.84 1.16 3.03
N LEU A 18 10.38 1.45 1.83
CA LEU A 18 11.03 0.42 1.00
C LEU A 18 12.17 -0.28 1.74
N LYS A 19 13.07 0.49 2.37
CA LYS A 19 14.19 -0.06 3.13
C LYS A 19 13.71 -0.96 4.27
N THR A 20 12.64 -0.56 4.97
CA THR A 20 12.05 -1.36 6.05
C THR A 20 11.43 -2.65 5.50
N VAL A 21 10.73 -2.58 4.37
CA VAL A 21 10.11 -3.74 3.72
C VAL A 21 11.14 -4.73 3.19
N GLU A 22 12.27 -4.26 2.66
CA GLU A 22 13.42 -5.11 2.31
C GLU A 22 13.97 -5.86 3.53
N GLY A 23 14.15 -5.14 4.65
CA GLY A 23 14.55 -5.73 5.93
C GLY A 23 13.58 -6.82 6.38
N LEU A 24 12.28 -6.55 6.36
CA LEU A 24 11.24 -7.53 6.72
C LEU A 24 11.29 -8.77 5.83
N LYS A 25 11.51 -8.60 4.51
CA LYS A 25 11.64 -9.73 3.59
C LYS A 25 12.86 -10.60 3.92
N ASN A 26 14.01 -9.96 4.18
CA ASN A 26 15.24 -10.66 4.56
C ASN A 26 15.08 -11.40 5.90
N ASP A 27 14.29 -10.84 6.81
CA ASP A 27 13.96 -11.46 8.10
C ASP A 27 12.90 -12.57 7.98
N GLY A 28 12.39 -12.85 6.77
CA GLY A 28 11.46 -13.95 6.50
C GLY A 28 9.99 -13.63 6.79
N TYR A 29 9.62 -12.36 6.88
CA TYR A 29 8.21 -11.97 6.91
C TYR A 29 7.55 -12.22 5.55
N ARG A 30 6.23 -12.46 5.58
CA ARG A 30 5.38 -12.54 4.41
C ARG A 30 4.55 -11.27 4.32
N PHE A 31 4.47 -10.68 3.14
CA PHE A 31 3.52 -9.61 2.87
C PHE A 31 2.09 -10.19 2.81
N SER A 32 1.17 -9.58 3.57
CA SER A 32 -0.23 -10.00 3.62
C SER A 32 -1.11 -9.11 2.75
N THR A 33 -1.19 -7.81 3.09
CA THR A 33 -2.02 -6.84 2.37
C THR A 33 -1.57 -5.42 2.68
N ILE A 34 -2.06 -4.47 1.90
CA ILE A 34 -2.17 -3.05 2.27
C ILE A 34 -3.64 -2.80 2.61
N ILE A 35 -3.92 -1.87 3.51
CA ILE A 35 -5.26 -1.31 3.72
C ILE A 35 -5.14 0.18 3.41
N CYS A 36 -5.98 0.66 2.50
CA CYS A 36 -6.10 2.09 2.20
C CYS A 36 -7.29 2.68 2.96
N GLN A 37 -7.04 3.76 3.71
CA GLN A 37 -8.06 4.56 4.36
C GLN A 37 -7.92 6.02 3.90
N LYS A 38 -9.03 6.63 3.48
CA LYS A 38 -9.08 8.07 3.21
C LYS A 38 -8.86 8.85 4.50
N ALA A 39 -7.92 9.80 4.49
CA ALA A 39 -7.51 10.55 5.66
C ALA A 39 -7.34 12.05 5.32
N ASN A 40 -8.27 12.89 5.78
CA ASN A 40 -8.32 14.33 5.45
C ASN A 40 -8.14 14.59 3.94
N GLU A 41 -6.99 15.14 3.54
CA GLU A 41 -6.65 15.47 2.14
C GLU A 41 -5.87 14.35 1.43
N GLY A 42 -5.41 13.33 2.16
CA GLY A 42 -4.58 12.23 1.66
C GLY A 42 -5.13 10.84 1.99
N HIS A 43 -4.23 9.87 2.05
CA HIS A 43 -4.57 8.47 2.31
C HIS A 43 -3.59 7.85 3.31
N ASP A 44 -4.12 7.15 4.31
CA ASP A 44 -3.34 6.28 5.16
C ASP A 44 -3.24 4.89 4.53
N LEU A 45 -2.02 4.47 4.24
CA LEU A 45 -1.70 3.11 3.83
C LEU A 45 -1.14 2.32 5.01
N LEU A 46 -1.84 1.27 5.40
CA LEU A 46 -1.39 0.33 6.43
C LEU A 46 -0.90 -0.95 5.76
N TYR A 47 0.40 -1.20 5.83
CA TYR A 47 1.05 -2.39 5.28
C TYR A 47 1.13 -3.46 6.37
N LEU A 48 0.57 -4.64 6.08
CA LEU A 48 0.51 -5.76 7.02
C LEU A 48 1.48 -6.86 6.57
N PHE A 49 2.39 -7.21 7.48
CA PHE A 49 3.32 -8.31 7.31
C PHE A 49 3.10 -9.34 8.41
N GLU A 50 3.32 -10.61 8.11
CA GLU A 50 3.13 -11.72 9.03
C GLU A 50 4.37 -12.59 9.09
N LYS A 51 4.72 -13.03 10.30
CA LYS A 51 5.69 -14.10 10.54
C LYS A 51 5.34 -14.80 11.86
N ASP A 52 5.35 -16.13 11.87
CA ASP A 52 5.13 -16.96 13.07
C ASP A 52 3.85 -16.58 13.84
N ASN A 53 2.76 -16.31 13.13
CA ASN A 53 1.46 -15.84 13.65
C ASN A 53 1.51 -14.47 14.36
N LYS A 54 2.54 -13.66 14.10
CA LYS A 54 2.65 -12.29 14.60
C LYS A 54 2.57 -11.31 13.45
N LEU A 55 1.75 -10.27 13.62
CA LEU A 55 1.65 -9.18 12.67
C LEU A 55 2.68 -8.10 12.98
N LYS A 56 3.30 -7.58 11.93
CA LYS A 56 4.07 -6.34 11.94
C LYS A 56 3.42 -5.38 10.96
N ASN A 57 2.90 -4.28 11.48
CA ASN A 57 2.21 -3.28 10.66
C ASN A 57 3.09 -2.04 10.50
N LEU A 58 3.14 -1.51 9.28
CA LEU A 58 3.75 -0.23 8.96
C LEU A 58 2.67 0.72 8.47
N ARG A 59 2.67 1.97 8.94
CA ARG A 59 1.75 3.00 8.44
C ARG A 59 2.52 4.02 7.62
N TYR A 60 1.94 4.41 6.49
CA TYR A 60 2.47 5.45 5.63
C TYR A 60 1.35 6.38 5.18
N PHE A 61 1.45 7.66 5.53
CA PHE A 61 0.53 8.68 5.07
C PHE A 61 0.99 9.21 3.70
N VAL A 62 0.16 9.02 2.68
CA VAL A 62 0.36 9.51 1.32
C VAL A 62 -0.27 10.89 1.19
N LYS A 63 0.56 11.89 0.91
CA LYS A 63 0.11 13.28 0.73
C LYS A 63 -0.65 13.46 -0.59
N PRO A 64 -1.51 14.49 -0.71
CA PRO A 64 -2.15 14.83 -1.98
C PRO A 64 -1.12 14.96 -3.12
N GLY A 65 -1.35 14.24 -4.22
CA GLY A 65 -0.48 14.27 -5.41
C GLY A 65 0.86 13.55 -5.27
N GLU A 66 1.16 12.97 -4.10
CA GLU A 66 2.33 12.14 -3.90
C GLU A 66 2.16 10.79 -4.63
N LYS A 67 3.27 10.30 -5.18
CA LYS A 67 3.32 8.97 -5.78
C LYS A 67 4.17 8.04 -4.90
N PRO A 68 3.55 7.24 -4.01
CA PRO A 68 4.31 6.33 -3.15
C PRO A 68 5.10 5.32 -3.98
N LYS A 69 6.27 4.90 -3.48
CA LYS A 69 7.05 3.86 -4.15
C LYS A 69 6.43 2.49 -3.91
N SER A 70 6.26 1.73 -4.99
CA SER A 70 5.73 0.38 -4.97
C SER A 70 6.68 -0.59 -4.28
N ILE A 71 6.13 -1.48 -3.46
CA ILE A 71 6.88 -2.59 -2.85
C ILE A 71 6.91 -3.83 -3.74
N SER A 72 6.28 -3.81 -4.92
CA SER A 72 6.16 -4.96 -5.82
C SER A 72 7.50 -5.47 -6.37
N GLY A 73 8.53 -4.62 -6.43
CA GLY A 73 9.91 -5.05 -6.71
C GLY A 73 10.49 -5.96 -5.61
N ILE A 74 9.96 -5.88 -4.40
CA ILE A 74 10.35 -6.71 -3.24
C ILE A 74 9.38 -7.88 -3.13
N TYR A 75 8.07 -7.61 -3.06
CA TYR A 75 7.00 -8.61 -3.00
C TYR A 75 6.11 -8.51 -4.23
N LEU A 76 6.38 -9.32 -5.27
CA LEU A 76 5.66 -9.25 -6.54
C LEU A 76 4.13 -9.27 -6.39
N CYS A 77 3.59 -10.02 -5.43
CA CYS A 77 2.14 -10.06 -5.17
C CYS A 77 1.52 -8.71 -4.79
N ALA A 78 2.29 -7.75 -4.29
CA ALA A 78 1.82 -6.41 -3.98
C ALA A 78 1.37 -5.63 -5.23
N LEU A 79 1.83 -6.01 -6.43
CA LEU A 79 1.41 -5.36 -7.68
C LEU A 79 -0.11 -5.36 -7.84
N LEU A 80 -0.81 -6.40 -7.33
CA LEU A 80 -2.26 -6.52 -7.48
C LEU A 80 -2.99 -5.46 -6.67
N ILE A 81 -2.65 -5.32 -5.39
CA ILE A 81 -3.33 -4.37 -4.50
C ILE A 81 -2.91 -2.92 -4.76
N GLU A 82 -1.66 -2.70 -5.17
CA GLU A 82 -1.22 -1.37 -5.58
C GLU A 82 -1.94 -0.92 -6.86
N ASN A 83 -2.09 -1.80 -7.87
CA ASN A 83 -2.91 -1.50 -9.05
C ASN A 83 -4.40 -1.34 -8.70
N GLU A 84 -4.94 -2.14 -7.78
CA GLU A 84 -6.30 -1.95 -7.26
C GLU A 84 -6.49 -0.53 -6.73
N TYR A 85 -5.50 0.02 -6.02
CA TYR A 85 -5.61 1.37 -5.47
C TYR A 85 -5.39 2.47 -6.51
N GLN A 86 -4.66 2.20 -7.59
CA GLN A 86 -4.66 3.09 -8.74
C GLN A 86 -6.05 3.16 -9.39
N ASP A 87 -6.67 2.01 -9.58
CA ASP A 87 -8.00 1.87 -10.17
C ASP A 87 -9.07 2.52 -9.27
N LEU A 88 -9.13 2.14 -8.00
CA LEU A 88 -10.25 2.43 -7.12
C LEU A 88 -10.12 3.74 -6.36
N PHE A 89 -8.92 4.10 -5.89
CA PHE A 89 -8.68 5.31 -5.08
C PHE A 89 -8.00 6.43 -5.87
N GLY A 90 -7.57 6.17 -7.10
CA GLY A 90 -6.88 7.18 -7.92
C GLY A 90 -5.46 7.49 -7.46
N LEU A 91 -4.85 6.60 -6.67
CA LEU A 91 -3.44 6.70 -6.32
C LEU A 91 -2.57 6.42 -7.55
N THR A 92 -1.28 6.74 -7.48
CA THR A 92 -0.31 6.37 -8.52
C THR A 92 0.97 5.94 -7.85
N PHE A 93 1.44 4.74 -8.11
CA PHE A 93 2.66 4.20 -7.50
C PHE A 93 3.85 4.32 -8.45
N GLU A 94 5.03 4.65 -7.92
CA GLU A 94 6.28 4.65 -8.68
C GLU A 94 7.00 3.31 -8.54
N GLY A 95 7.56 2.78 -9.62
CA GLY A 95 8.36 1.55 -9.58
C GLY A 95 7.56 0.25 -9.49
N LEU A 96 6.28 0.25 -9.89
CA LEU A 96 5.49 -0.97 -10.06
C LEU A 96 6.20 -1.97 -10.99
N ALA A 97 6.25 -3.23 -10.58
CA ALA A 97 6.80 -4.31 -11.39
C ALA A 97 5.97 -4.53 -12.68
N ILE A 98 4.65 -4.39 -12.57
CA ILE A 98 3.70 -4.39 -13.69
C ILE A 98 2.66 -3.30 -13.39
N ASP A 99 2.50 -2.35 -14.31
CA ASP A 99 1.53 -1.27 -14.20
C ASP A 99 0.41 -1.46 -15.23
N TYR A 100 -0.81 -1.71 -14.76
CA TYR A 100 -2.01 -1.85 -15.58
C TYR A 100 -2.63 -0.50 -15.96
N LYS A 101 -2.07 0.63 -15.48
CA LYS A 101 -2.46 1.99 -15.85
C LYS A 101 -3.95 2.31 -15.64
N GLY A 102 -4.54 1.80 -14.56
CA GLY A 102 -5.96 2.03 -14.26
C GLY A 102 -6.92 1.01 -14.90
N HIS A 103 -6.40 -0.12 -15.38
CA HIS A 103 -7.17 -1.13 -16.12
C HIS A 103 -7.05 -2.55 -15.52
N LEU A 104 -6.82 -2.66 -14.21
CA LEU A 104 -6.83 -3.98 -13.55
C LEU A 104 -8.27 -4.48 -13.34
N TYR A 105 -9.15 -3.62 -12.82
CA TYR A 105 -10.56 -3.91 -12.56
C TYR A 105 -11.51 -3.00 -13.35
N LEU A 106 -11.11 -1.76 -13.63
CA LEU A 106 -11.99 -0.80 -14.29
C LEU A 106 -11.94 -0.93 -15.81
N THR A 107 -13.13 -0.93 -16.41
CA THR A 107 -13.31 -0.89 -17.86
C THR A 107 -13.52 0.55 -18.33
N PRO A 108 -13.44 0.86 -19.64
CA PRO A 108 -13.63 2.22 -20.14
C PRO A 108 -14.95 2.90 -19.73
N ASN A 109 -15.99 2.12 -19.40
CA ASN A 109 -17.31 2.63 -19.00
C ASN A 109 -17.52 2.64 -17.47
N SER A 110 -16.54 2.22 -16.68
CA SER A 110 -16.62 2.23 -15.23
C SER A 110 -16.52 3.67 -14.67
N PRO A 111 -17.10 3.96 -13.49
CA PRO A 111 -16.84 5.22 -12.79
C PRO A 111 -15.34 5.42 -12.55
N LYS A 112 -14.87 6.66 -12.65
CA LYS A 112 -13.48 6.99 -12.31
C LYS A 112 -13.28 6.88 -10.80
N THR A 113 -12.26 6.14 -10.36
CA THR A 113 -11.77 6.09 -8.98
C THR A 113 -12.90 6.06 -7.93
N PRO A 114 -13.77 5.04 -7.96
CA PRO A 114 -15.03 5.01 -7.22
C PRO A 114 -14.90 5.03 -5.68
N LEU A 115 -13.70 4.82 -5.14
CA LEU A 115 -13.42 4.81 -3.70
C LEU A 115 -12.56 6.01 -3.24
N ALA A 116 -12.25 6.96 -4.12
CA ALA A 116 -11.42 8.13 -3.84
C ALA A 116 -12.04 9.15 -2.85
#